data_AF-A0A7Z9KB71-F1
#
_entry.id   AF-A0A7Z9KB71-F1
#
_cell.length_a   1.000
_cell.length_b   1.000
_cell.length_c   1.000
_cell.angle_alpha   90.00
_cell.angle_beta   90.00
_cell.angle_gamma   90.00
#
_symmetry.space_group_name_H-M   'P 1'
#
loop_
_entity.id
_entity.type
_entity.pdbx_description
1 polymer ?
#
loop_
_entity_poly.entity_id
_entity_poly.type
_entity_poly.pdbx_seq_one_letter_code
_entity_poly.pdbx_strand_id
1 'polypeptide(L)'
;VWVQPKEEYPEMFLGMVVQDRNGVLDTLSLGSVGEPVWHRMETAIPAILEPPINLVSVQIYEPDLGAAGTAGSIFIDDIQAAFENGEAPFTIDDFEGVNGWTAFVTSDVLGITSVAPFDGQFSGVFSFGRDTILGIRGFDRGTTGGLVPVVASSSFLRASGIGIGDAIYVSVFSRTIPVKIVDTVELFPTMDPSQAGFLLVDLNNLLRHLNILSSTSTVRPNEMFVDEAPGAEESVYQIAVKLAGTRAIVHEREALIESVRLDPLITAGWKVMVILAAGISLFAASMGYITYLLAFASQSRIEMGFLQALGLTTRQMGWLLSAEHLVIVAFGLIIGTATGFAMSDILVSGMAVTETGAPVLPPFVLTTNWSLMVAIYLGMLFMFSCALFWVSRTVIKVDLHEISKMGDK
;
A
#
# COMPACT_ATOMS: atom_id res chain seq x y z
N VAL A 1 -19.55 37.54 -16.32
CA VAL A 1 -18.44 37.35 -17.27
C VAL A 1 -18.81 37.98 -18.59
N TRP A 2 -17.86 38.60 -19.28
CA TRP A 2 -18.06 39.05 -20.65
C TRP A 2 -17.59 37.97 -21.60
N VAL A 3 -18.36 37.74 -22.66
CA VAL A 3 -17.95 36.80 -23.72
C VAL A 3 -18.26 37.36 -25.10
N GLN A 4 -17.45 36.94 -26.07
CA GLN A 4 -17.70 37.12 -27.49
C GLN A 4 -17.34 35.82 -28.22
N PRO A 5 -18.31 35.01 -28.67
CA PRO A 5 -18.00 33.90 -29.54
C PRO A 5 -17.51 34.41 -30.90
N LYS A 6 -16.62 33.66 -31.56
CA LYS A 6 -16.08 34.07 -32.86
C LYS A 6 -17.14 33.99 -33.97
N GLU A 7 -18.05 33.04 -33.86
CA GLU A 7 -19.17 32.78 -34.77
C GLU A 7 -20.42 32.45 -33.94
N GLU A 8 -21.58 32.33 -34.57
CA GLU A 8 -22.80 31.94 -33.87
C GLU A 8 -22.78 30.44 -33.52
N TYR A 9 -22.95 30.12 -32.23
CA TYR A 9 -22.95 28.75 -31.71
C TYR A 9 -24.28 28.42 -31.01
N PRO A 10 -25.35 28.07 -31.75
CA PRO A 10 -26.71 27.98 -31.20
C PRO A 10 -26.87 26.91 -30.11
N GLU A 11 -26.11 25.82 -30.20
CA GLU A 11 -26.17 24.68 -29.26
C GLU A 11 -25.06 24.70 -28.21
N MET A 12 -24.33 25.81 -28.05
CA MET A 12 -23.30 25.94 -27.02
C MET A 12 -23.81 26.74 -25.83
N PHE A 13 -23.59 26.19 -24.64
CA PHE A 13 -23.95 26.79 -23.36
C PHE A 13 -22.69 27.03 -22.53
N LEU A 14 -22.60 28.20 -21.92
CA LEU A 14 -21.52 28.52 -20.99
C LEU A 14 -21.94 28.12 -19.57
N GLY A 15 -21.01 27.47 -18.87
CA GLY A 15 -21.15 27.09 -17.47
C GLY A 15 -19.91 27.46 -16.67
N MET A 16 -20.09 27.69 -15.39
CA MET A 16 -19.01 27.91 -14.43
C MET A 16 -19.14 26.93 -13.27
N VAL A 17 -18.08 26.17 -13.00
CA VAL A 17 -18.06 25.24 -11.86
C VAL A 17 -17.45 25.94 -10.67
N VAL A 18 -18.22 25.99 -9.58
CA VAL A 18 -17.82 26.59 -8.32
C VAL A 18 -17.71 25.53 -7.23
N GLN A 19 -16.82 25.76 -6.26
CA GLN A 19 -16.62 24.91 -5.09
C GLN A 19 -16.87 25.70 -3.82
N ASP A 20 -17.69 25.15 -2.93
CA ASP A 20 -17.95 25.71 -1.60
C ASP A 20 -16.87 25.32 -0.58
N ARG A 21 -17.00 25.81 0.65
CA ARG A 21 -16.03 25.52 1.73
C ARG A 21 -15.95 24.05 2.14
N ASN A 22 -17.01 23.28 1.90
CA ASN A 22 -17.13 21.87 2.25
C ASN A 22 -16.66 20.96 1.10
N GLY A 23 -16.22 21.54 -0.01
CA GLY A 23 -15.75 20.84 -1.19
C GLY A 23 -16.88 20.43 -2.16
N VAL A 24 -18.11 20.88 -1.92
CA VAL A 24 -19.25 20.64 -2.81
C VAL A 24 -19.05 21.43 -4.10
N LEU A 25 -19.09 20.73 -5.23
CA LEU A 25 -19.02 21.31 -6.57
C LEU A 25 -20.43 21.49 -7.12
N ASP A 26 -20.68 22.63 -7.75
CA ASP A 26 -21.92 22.91 -8.47
C ASP A 26 -21.63 23.63 -9.79
N THR A 27 -22.47 23.39 -10.79
CA THR A 27 -22.31 23.99 -12.13
C THR A 27 -23.35 25.09 -12.33
N LEU A 28 -22.87 26.33 -12.37
CA LEU A 28 -23.67 27.51 -12.63
C LEU A 28 -23.86 27.67 -14.14
N SER A 29 -25.07 27.42 -14.63
CA SER A 29 -25.41 27.67 -16.04
C SER A 29 -25.58 29.17 -16.28
N LEU A 30 -24.85 29.69 -17.27
CA LEU A 30 -24.93 31.08 -17.73
C LEU A 30 -25.86 31.23 -18.96
N GLY A 31 -26.28 30.10 -19.55
CA GLY A 31 -27.13 30.08 -20.74
C GLY A 31 -26.34 29.90 -22.05
N SER A 32 -27.01 30.15 -23.17
CA SER A 32 -26.42 30.04 -24.52
C SER A 32 -25.37 31.14 -24.73
N VAL A 33 -24.27 30.80 -25.40
CA VAL A 33 -23.17 31.73 -25.72
C VAL A 33 -23.61 32.85 -26.68
N GLY A 34 -24.72 32.68 -27.41
CA GLY A 34 -25.34 33.77 -28.16
C GLY A 34 -24.57 34.23 -29.42
N GLU A 35 -24.75 35.51 -29.77
CA GLU A 35 -24.25 36.14 -31.00
C GLU A 35 -22.76 36.52 -30.91
N PRO A 36 -22.04 36.66 -32.06
CA PRO A 36 -20.61 36.97 -32.12
C PRO A 36 -20.25 38.45 -31.79
N VAL A 37 -20.85 38.99 -30.73
CA VAL A 37 -20.62 40.33 -30.19
C VAL A 37 -20.39 40.24 -28.69
N TRP A 38 -19.63 41.18 -28.12
CA TRP A 38 -19.43 41.25 -26.68
C TRP A 38 -20.76 41.43 -25.95
N HIS A 39 -21.05 40.50 -25.05
CA HIS A 39 -22.19 40.60 -24.16
C HIS A 39 -21.88 39.99 -22.80
N ARG A 40 -22.61 40.46 -21.80
CA ARG A 40 -22.44 40.03 -20.42
C ARG A 40 -23.33 38.82 -20.14
N MET A 41 -22.72 37.74 -19.66
CA MET A 41 -23.44 36.59 -19.13
C MET A 41 -23.30 36.57 -17.60
N GLU A 42 -24.42 36.40 -16.92
CA GLU A 42 -24.50 36.39 -15.46
C GLU A 42 -25.52 35.35 -14.98
N THR A 43 -25.29 34.84 -13.78
CA THR A 43 -26.16 33.86 -13.13
C THR A 43 -26.02 34.00 -11.62
N ALA A 44 -27.08 33.64 -10.89
CA ALA A 44 -27.09 33.73 -9.44
C ALA A 44 -26.37 32.50 -8.84
N ILE A 45 -25.57 32.74 -7.80
CA ILE A 45 -24.97 31.66 -7.04
C ILE A 45 -26.03 31.11 -6.07
N PRO A 46 -26.35 29.79 -6.11
CA PRO A 46 -27.34 29.20 -5.23
C PRO A 46 -27.00 29.38 -3.75
N ALA A 47 -27.99 29.77 -2.94
CA ALA A 47 -27.83 29.95 -1.50
C ALA A 47 -27.53 28.66 -0.71
N ILE A 48 -27.58 27.49 -1.38
CA ILE A 48 -27.19 26.21 -0.80
C ILE A 48 -25.67 26.06 -0.66
N LEU A 49 -24.87 26.83 -1.41
CA LEU A 49 -23.42 26.78 -1.35
C LEU A 49 -22.90 27.62 -0.18
N GLU A 50 -22.02 27.03 0.64
CA GLU A 50 -21.47 27.69 1.82
C GLU A 50 -20.17 28.48 1.51
N PRO A 51 -20.10 29.79 1.75
CA PRO A 51 -18.89 30.59 1.54
C PRO A 51 -17.70 30.16 2.42
N PRO A 52 -16.43 30.39 1.98
CA PRO A 52 -16.04 31.03 0.71
C PRO A 52 -16.27 30.13 -0.50
N ILE A 53 -16.62 30.76 -1.62
CA ILE A 53 -16.90 30.08 -2.90
C ILE A 53 -15.74 30.34 -3.85
N ASN A 54 -15.18 29.28 -4.41
CA ASN A 54 -14.06 29.34 -5.34
C ASN A 54 -14.53 28.98 -6.75
N LEU A 55 -14.19 29.79 -7.75
CA LEU A 55 -14.37 29.43 -9.15
C LEU A 55 -13.27 28.42 -9.54
N VAL A 56 -13.67 27.23 -9.96
CA VAL A 56 -12.75 26.13 -10.26
C VAL A 56 -12.58 25.92 -11.76
N SER A 57 -13.67 26.03 -12.53
CA SER A 57 -13.64 25.78 -13.97
C SER A 57 -14.64 26.63 -14.75
N VAL A 58 -14.30 26.93 -16.00
CA VAL A 58 -15.22 27.49 -17.00
C VAL A 58 -15.41 26.44 -18.09
N GLN A 59 -16.66 26.21 -18.47
CA GLN A 59 -17.05 25.09 -19.33
C GLN A 59 -17.97 25.54 -20.45
N ILE A 60 -17.81 24.89 -21.59
CA ILE A 60 -18.78 24.88 -22.68
C ILE A 60 -19.44 23.52 -22.67
N TYR A 61 -20.76 23.53 -22.66
CA TYR A 61 -21.59 22.35 -22.82
C TYR A 61 -22.31 22.42 -24.17
N GLU A 62 -22.20 21.37 -24.96
CA GLU A 62 -22.97 21.15 -26.19
C GLU A 62 -23.82 19.89 -26.01
N PRO A 63 -25.17 19.99 -26.02
CA PRO A 63 -26.06 18.83 -25.88
C PRO A 63 -25.80 17.80 -27.00
N ASP A 64 -25.55 16.56 -26.55
CA ASP A 64 -25.07 15.40 -27.29
C ASP A 64 -25.58 15.24 -28.75
N LEU A 65 -24.69 15.49 -29.71
CA LEU A 65 -24.80 15.08 -31.12
C LEU A 65 -23.61 14.18 -31.50
N GLY A 66 -23.31 13.17 -30.68
CA GLY A 66 -22.34 12.11 -30.98
C GLY A 66 -20.92 12.37 -30.46
N ALA A 67 -19.97 11.51 -30.84
CA ALA A 67 -18.59 11.50 -30.32
C ALA A 67 -17.74 12.71 -30.73
N ALA A 68 -18.32 13.69 -31.43
CA ALA A 68 -17.64 14.88 -31.93
C ALA A 68 -18.59 16.09 -31.82
N GLY A 69 -18.16 17.13 -31.11
CA GLY A 69 -18.86 18.40 -31.02
C GLY A 69 -18.42 19.39 -32.10
N THR A 70 -18.97 20.60 -32.02
CA THR A 70 -18.62 21.72 -32.89
C THR A 70 -17.31 22.35 -32.43
N ALA A 71 -16.35 22.52 -33.35
CA ALA A 71 -15.10 23.22 -33.07
C ALA A 71 -15.33 24.74 -33.15
N GLY A 72 -14.62 25.52 -32.34
CA GLY A 72 -14.85 26.95 -32.28
C GLY A 72 -13.86 27.70 -31.40
N SER A 73 -14.10 29.00 -31.27
CA SER A 73 -13.34 29.88 -30.39
C SER A 73 -14.27 30.87 -29.71
N ILE A 74 -14.05 31.13 -28.43
CA ILE A 74 -14.75 32.16 -27.65
C ILE A 74 -13.71 33.05 -26.99
N PHE A 75 -13.91 34.35 -27.09
CA PHE A 75 -13.20 35.35 -26.29
C PHE A 75 -13.94 35.53 -24.96
N ILE A 76 -13.19 35.56 -23.87
CA ILE A 76 -13.71 35.67 -22.51
C ILE A 76 -12.93 36.77 -21.82
N ASP A 77 -13.64 37.64 -21.13
CA ASP A 77 -13.02 38.73 -20.39
C ASP A 77 -13.81 39.02 -19.10
N ASP A 78 -13.16 39.67 -18.14
CA ASP A 78 -13.77 40.17 -16.91
C ASP A 78 -14.69 39.13 -16.20
N ILE A 79 -14.06 38.06 -15.69
CA ILE A 79 -14.74 37.12 -14.81
C ILE A 79 -14.88 37.79 -13.44
N GLN A 80 -16.11 38.13 -13.06
CA GLN A 80 -16.41 38.91 -11.87
C GLN A 80 -17.48 38.23 -11.01
N ALA A 81 -17.35 38.38 -9.69
CA ALA A 81 -18.38 38.05 -8.71
C ALA A 81 -19.04 39.35 -8.21
N ALA A 82 -20.35 39.47 -8.35
CA ALA A 82 -21.11 40.60 -7.84
C ALA A 82 -21.67 40.29 -6.44
N PHE A 83 -21.77 41.31 -5.59
CA PHE A 83 -22.38 41.23 -4.27
C PHE A 83 -23.76 41.91 -4.27
N GLU A 84 -24.74 41.31 -3.58
CA GLU A 84 -26.10 41.88 -3.49
C GLU A 84 -26.15 43.22 -2.73
N ASN A 85 -25.11 43.55 -1.96
CA ASN A 85 -25.00 44.77 -1.18
C ASN A 85 -24.70 46.04 -2.02
N GLY A 86 -24.58 45.91 -3.34
CA GLY A 86 -24.29 47.03 -4.25
C GLY A 86 -22.83 47.48 -4.26
N GLU A 87 -21.92 46.71 -3.64
CA GLU A 87 -20.49 46.91 -3.79
C GLU A 87 -20.05 46.65 -5.24
N ALA A 88 -18.89 47.22 -5.61
CA ALA A 88 -18.30 46.97 -6.92
C ALA A 88 -18.02 45.46 -7.08
N PRO A 89 -18.23 44.90 -8.29
CA PRO A 89 -17.92 43.49 -8.55
C PRO A 89 -16.46 43.18 -8.22
N PHE A 90 -16.22 42.04 -7.60
CA PHE A 90 -14.89 41.51 -7.37
C PHE A 90 -14.40 40.78 -8.62
N THR A 91 -13.33 41.26 -9.23
CA THR A 91 -12.70 40.63 -10.39
C THR A 91 -11.92 39.38 -9.96
N ILE A 92 -12.33 38.23 -10.50
CA ILE A 92 -11.68 36.93 -10.31
C ILE A 92 -10.55 36.76 -11.34
N ASP A 93 -10.76 37.21 -12.58
CA ASP A 93 -9.77 37.26 -13.65
C ASP A 93 -10.16 38.32 -14.69
N ASP A 94 -9.21 39.16 -15.07
CA ASP A 94 -9.30 40.15 -16.15
C ASP A 94 -8.42 39.77 -17.36
N PHE A 95 -7.72 38.62 -17.30
CA PHE A 95 -6.80 38.15 -18.35
C PHE A 95 -5.64 39.12 -18.69
N GLU A 96 -5.34 40.09 -17.83
CA GLU A 96 -4.21 41.02 -17.99
C GLU A 96 -2.90 40.47 -17.37
N GLY A 97 -3.02 39.45 -16.51
CA GLY A 97 -1.93 38.89 -15.71
C GLY A 97 -1.33 37.58 -16.24
N VAL A 98 -0.70 36.83 -15.33
CA VAL A 98 -0.19 35.48 -15.64
C VAL A 98 -1.37 34.51 -15.76
N ASN A 99 -1.45 33.79 -16.87
CA ASN A 99 -2.50 32.79 -17.09
C ASN A 99 -2.42 31.67 -16.04
N GLY A 100 -3.42 31.61 -15.14
CA GLY A 100 -3.56 30.58 -14.10
C GLY A 100 -4.47 29.42 -14.49
N TRP A 101 -4.92 29.36 -15.73
CA TRP A 101 -5.86 28.35 -16.22
C TRP A 101 -5.16 27.29 -17.06
N THR A 102 -5.69 26.07 -16.99
CA THR A 102 -5.26 24.94 -17.81
C THR A 102 -6.45 24.43 -18.63
N ALA A 103 -6.25 24.27 -19.93
CA ALA A 103 -7.27 23.69 -20.80
C ALA A 103 -7.50 22.21 -20.46
N PHE A 104 -8.75 21.76 -20.56
CA PHE A 104 -9.02 20.32 -20.55
C PHE A 104 -8.36 19.64 -21.73
N VAL A 105 -8.10 18.34 -21.58
CA VAL A 105 -7.49 17.50 -22.61
C VAL A 105 -8.25 17.55 -23.94
N THR A 106 -9.55 17.79 -23.89
CA THR A 106 -10.45 17.89 -25.05
C THR A 106 -10.43 19.26 -25.74
N SER A 107 -9.61 20.20 -25.26
CA SER A 107 -9.58 21.59 -25.74
C SER A 107 -8.21 21.95 -26.31
N ASP A 108 -8.20 22.74 -27.39
CA ASP A 108 -7.01 22.91 -28.23
C ASP A 108 -6.07 24.00 -27.67
N VAL A 109 -6.60 25.19 -27.42
CA VAL A 109 -5.80 26.36 -27.02
C VAL A 109 -6.54 27.17 -25.97
N LEU A 110 -5.85 27.43 -24.87
CA LEU A 110 -6.21 28.46 -23.91
C LEU A 110 -5.05 29.45 -23.81
N GLY A 111 -5.34 30.74 -24.03
CA GLY A 111 -4.30 31.77 -23.99
C GLY A 111 -4.87 33.15 -23.75
N ILE A 112 -3.96 34.10 -23.64
CA ILE A 112 -4.25 35.53 -23.53
C ILE A 112 -3.92 36.15 -24.90
N THR A 113 -4.79 37.03 -25.40
CA THR A 113 -4.66 37.65 -26.72
C THR A 113 -4.97 39.14 -26.63
N SER A 114 -4.32 39.96 -27.46
CA SER A 114 -4.66 41.38 -27.62
C SER A 114 -5.73 41.60 -28.71
N VAL A 115 -6.31 40.52 -29.23
CA VAL A 115 -7.34 40.55 -30.26
C VAL A 115 -8.69 40.58 -29.58
N ALA A 116 -9.47 41.63 -29.85
CA ALA A 116 -10.77 41.87 -29.24
C ALA A 116 -10.72 41.86 -27.69
N PRO A 117 -9.94 42.74 -27.03
CA PRO A 117 -10.11 42.97 -25.60
C PRO A 117 -11.48 43.62 -25.34
N PHE A 118 -12.15 43.26 -24.24
CA PHE A 118 -13.37 43.95 -23.81
C PHE A 118 -13.02 45.15 -22.94
N ASP A 119 -12.22 44.93 -21.89
CA ASP A 119 -11.60 45.96 -21.06
C ASP A 119 -10.09 45.72 -21.02
N GLY A 120 -9.29 46.76 -20.79
CA GLY A 120 -7.83 46.61 -20.74
C GLY A 120 -7.13 46.41 -22.10
N GLN A 121 -6.05 45.62 -22.11
CA GLN A 121 -5.18 45.37 -23.28
C GLN A 121 -5.35 43.96 -23.86
N PHE A 122 -5.84 43.01 -23.07
CA PHE A 122 -5.90 41.61 -23.41
C PHE A 122 -7.26 41.00 -23.06
N SER A 123 -7.57 39.87 -23.68
CA SER A 123 -8.68 39.01 -23.30
C SER A 123 -8.25 37.55 -23.34
N GLY A 124 -8.99 36.69 -22.65
CA GLY A 124 -8.84 35.25 -22.77
C GLY A 124 -9.37 34.76 -24.12
N VAL A 125 -8.62 33.93 -24.82
CA VAL A 125 -9.10 33.17 -25.97
C VAL A 125 -9.13 31.69 -25.62
N PHE A 126 -10.32 31.10 -25.74
CA PHE A 126 -10.53 29.69 -25.58
C PHE A 126 -10.94 29.08 -26.92
N SER A 127 -10.04 28.30 -27.52
CA SER A 127 -10.27 27.56 -28.75
C SER A 127 -10.34 26.07 -28.49
N PHE A 128 -11.29 25.41 -29.12
CA PHE A 128 -11.59 24.02 -28.86
C PHE A 128 -11.92 23.27 -30.14
N GLY A 129 -11.44 22.03 -30.20
CA GLY A 129 -11.68 21.13 -31.30
C GLY A 129 -13.04 20.43 -31.20
N ARG A 130 -13.14 19.32 -31.92
CA ARG A 130 -14.35 18.49 -31.94
C ARG A 130 -14.40 17.49 -30.79
N ASP A 131 -13.29 17.23 -30.12
CA ASP A 131 -13.26 16.25 -29.03
C ASP A 131 -14.02 16.78 -27.81
N THR A 132 -14.83 15.94 -27.19
CA THR A 132 -15.58 16.29 -25.98
C THR A 132 -15.64 15.10 -25.02
N ILE A 133 -15.81 15.37 -23.73
CA ILE A 133 -16.17 14.35 -22.73
C ILE A 133 -17.56 14.70 -22.23
N LEU A 134 -18.56 13.87 -22.55
CA LEU A 134 -19.96 14.11 -22.17
C LEU A 134 -20.51 15.47 -22.67
N GLY A 135 -20.06 15.94 -23.85
CA GLY A 135 -20.42 17.25 -24.39
C GLY A 135 -19.73 18.43 -23.69
N ILE A 136 -18.83 18.17 -22.74
CA ILE A 136 -18.12 19.20 -21.97
C ILE A 136 -16.72 19.43 -22.54
N ARG A 137 -16.40 20.71 -22.72
CA ARG A 137 -15.06 21.26 -22.96
C ARG A 137 -14.86 22.43 -22.02
N GLY A 138 -13.62 22.84 -21.80
CA GLY A 138 -13.38 23.94 -20.88
C GLY A 138 -11.96 23.99 -20.38
N PHE A 139 -11.81 24.70 -19.28
CA PHE A 139 -10.55 24.91 -18.62
C PHE A 139 -10.76 25.08 -17.12
N ASP A 140 -9.74 24.75 -16.33
CA ASP A 140 -9.78 24.83 -14.87
C ASP A 140 -8.56 25.53 -14.27
N ARG A 141 -8.73 26.06 -13.06
CA ARG A 141 -7.63 26.52 -12.21
C ARG A 141 -7.07 25.33 -11.44
N GLY A 142 -6.34 24.47 -12.14
CA GLY A 142 -5.68 23.31 -11.57
C GLY A 142 -4.34 23.67 -10.90
N THR A 143 -4.10 23.16 -9.69
CA THR A 143 -2.81 23.29 -8.98
C THR A 143 -1.71 22.37 -9.54
N THR A 144 -2.07 21.45 -10.44
CA THR A 144 -1.16 20.41 -10.96
C THR A 144 -0.83 20.55 -12.44
N GLY A 145 -1.18 21.67 -13.07
CA GLY A 145 -0.90 21.92 -14.50
C GLY A 145 -1.62 20.93 -15.42
N GLY A 146 -2.79 20.45 -15.02
CA GLY A 146 -3.64 19.55 -15.81
C GLY A 146 -3.28 18.06 -15.72
N LEU A 147 -2.18 17.67 -15.08
CA LEU A 147 -1.84 16.26 -14.85
C LEU A 147 -2.00 15.90 -13.38
N VAL A 148 -2.69 14.82 -13.05
CA VAL A 148 -2.83 14.37 -11.67
C VAL A 148 -1.61 13.52 -11.29
N PRO A 149 -0.81 13.90 -10.28
CA PRO A 149 0.35 13.11 -9.87
C PRO A 149 -0.10 11.80 -9.21
N VAL A 150 0.50 10.68 -9.62
CA VAL A 150 0.17 9.34 -9.09
C VAL A 150 1.41 8.52 -8.78
N VAL A 151 1.33 7.68 -7.75
CA VAL A 151 2.33 6.65 -7.44
C VAL A 151 1.83 5.32 -7.98
N ALA A 152 2.62 4.64 -8.81
CA ALA A 152 2.20 3.40 -9.47
C ALA A 152 2.82 2.16 -8.83
N SER A 153 2.08 1.05 -8.80
CA SER A 153 2.67 -0.21 -8.39
C SER A 153 3.75 -0.67 -9.36
N SER A 154 4.81 -1.30 -8.88
CA SER A 154 5.86 -1.85 -9.77
C SER A 154 5.29 -2.87 -10.77
N SER A 155 4.23 -3.62 -10.38
CA SER A 155 3.52 -4.53 -11.28
C SER A 155 2.79 -3.80 -12.40
N PHE A 156 2.15 -2.66 -12.12
CA PHE A 156 1.50 -1.83 -13.13
C PHE A 156 2.51 -1.30 -14.16
N LEU A 157 3.66 -0.79 -13.69
CA LEU A 157 4.72 -0.28 -14.58
C LEU A 157 5.29 -1.38 -15.49
N ARG A 158 5.57 -2.58 -14.93
CA ARG A 158 6.04 -3.73 -15.71
C ARG A 158 5.03 -4.21 -16.75
N ALA A 159 3.74 -4.25 -16.40
CA ALA A 159 2.69 -4.74 -17.29
C ALA A 159 2.39 -3.77 -18.43
N SER A 160 2.48 -2.46 -18.17
CA SER A 160 2.18 -1.42 -19.14
C SER A 160 3.39 -0.95 -19.96
N GLY A 161 4.61 -1.23 -19.51
CA GLY A 161 5.84 -0.72 -20.12
C GLY A 161 6.07 0.78 -19.89
N ILE A 162 5.37 1.36 -18.91
CA ILE A 162 5.42 2.78 -18.55
C ILE A 162 6.50 3.01 -17.48
N GLY A 163 7.17 4.17 -17.55
CA GLY A 163 8.19 4.58 -16.60
C GLY A 163 7.75 5.71 -15.66
N ILE A 164 8.57 5.99 -14.66
CA ILE A 164 8.42 7.20 -13.83
C ILE A 164 8.68 8.42 -14.70
N GLY A 165 7.81 9.44 -14.60
CA GLY A 165 7.85 10.67 -15.38
C GLY A 165 6.87 10.69 -16.54
N ASP A 166 6.39 9.52 -16.99
CA ASP A 166 5.44 9.41 -18.09
C ASP A 166 4.07 9.99 -17.71
N ALA A 167 3.44 10.62 -18.70
CA ALA A 167 2.07 11.09 -18.60
C ALA A 167 1.16 10.18 -19.43
N ILE A 168 0.11 9.65 -18.81
CA ILE A 168 -0.81 8.69 -19.41
C ILE A 168 -2.25 9.06 -19.10
N TYR A 169 -3.18 8.46 -19.82
CA TYR A 169 -4.61 8.57 -19.57
C TYR A 169 -5.10 7.30 -18.87
N VAL A 170 -5.79 7.45 -17.75
CA VAL A 170 -6.41 6.34 -17.02
C VAL A 170 -7.89 6.56 -16.86
N SER A 171 -8.67 5.49 -16.93
CA SER A 171 -10.13 5.56 -16.74
C SER A 171 -10.49 5.23 -15.30
N VAL A 172 -11.14 6.16 -14.62
CA VAL A 172 -11.61 6.02 -13.22
C VAL A 172 -13.10 6.39 -13.19
N PHE A 173 -13.96 5.48 -12.72
CA PHE A 173 -15.43 5.64 -12.75
C PHE A 173 -15.97 6.05 -14.13
N SER A 174 -15.44 5.43 -15.20
CA SER A 174 -15.77 5.74 -16.61
C SER A 174 -15.41 7.16 -17.06
N ARG A 175 -14.47 7.81 -16.35
CA ARG A 175 -13.94 9.14 -16.71
C ARG A 175 -12.45 9.02 -16.97
N THR A 176 -12.03 9.52 -18.12
CA THR A 176 -10.62 9.56 -18.50
C THR A 176 -9.93 10.72 -17.81
N ILE A 177 -8.91 10.42 -17.01
CA ILE A 177 -8.11 11.43 -16.32
C ILE A 177 -6.65 11.34 -16.78
N PRO A 178 -6.01 12.48 -17.10
CA PRO A 178 -4.57 12.53 -17.35
C PRO A 178 -3.81 12.43 -16.03
N VAL A 179 -2.92 11.45 -15.93
CA VAL A 179 -2.07 11.23 -14.76
C VAL A 179 -0.61 11.28 -15.14
N LYS A 180 0.23 11.70 -14.19
CA LYS A 180 1.69 11.64 -14.32
C LYS A 180 2.25 10.71 -13.26
N ILE A 181 3.02 9.71 -13.68
CA ILE A 181 3.70 8.80 -12.75
C ILE A 181 4.83 9.58 -12.08
N VAL A 182 4.74 9.79 -10.77
CA VAL A 182 5.77 10.53 -10.01
C VAL A 182 6.67 9.62 -9.20
N ASP A 183 6.20 8.42 -8.84
CA ASP A 183 6.97 7.45 -8.06
C ASP A 183 6.39 6.04 -8.20
N THR A 184 7.05 5.05 -7.57
CA THR A 184 6.62 3.65 -7.55
C THR A 184 6.60 3.02 -6.15
N VAL A 185 5.73 2.02 -5.97
CA VAL A 185 5.60 1.25 -4.73
C VAL A 185 5.35 -0.23 -5.03
N GLU A 186 5.80 -1.15 -4.18
CA GLU A 186 5.53 -2.58 -4.38
C GLU A 186 4.17 -2.99 -3.78
N LEU A 187 3.86 -2.52 -2.57
CA LEU A 187 2.69 -2.92 -1.79
C LEU A 187 2.02 -1.72 -1.14
N PHE A 188 0.70 -1.73 -1.09
CA PHE A 188 -0.11 -0.77 -0.35
C PHE A 188 -1.26 -1.52 0.35
N PRO A 189 -1.67 -1.13 1.57
CA PRO A 189 -2.79 -1.76 2.26
C PRO A 189 -4.03 -1.88 1.35
N THR A 190 -4.76 -2.98 1.48
CA THR A 190 -5.96 -3.37 0.67
C THR A 190 -5.75 -3.56 -0.83
N MET A 191 -4.57 -3.25 -1.37
CA MET A 191 -4.28 -3.38 -2.80
C MET A 191 -3.55 -4.69 -3.13
N ASP A 192 -3.99 -5.35 -4.20
CA ASP A 192 -3.41 -6.58 -4.72
C ASP A 192 -2.57 -6.31 -5.99
N PRO A 193 -1.22 -6.30 -5.89
CA PRO A 193 -0.36 -6.07 -7.05
C PRO A 193 -0.36 -7.23 -8.06
N SER A 194 -0.87 -8.42 -7.71
CA SER A 194 -0.79 -9.63 -8.56
C SER A 194 -1.77 -9.63 -9.74
N GLN A 195 -2.78 -8.77 -9.69
CA GLN A 195 -3.76 -8.60 -10.77
C GLN A 195 -3.18 -7.72 -11.89
N ALA A 196 -3.70 -6.51 -12.07
CA ALA A 196 -3.21 -5.53 -13.06
C ALA A 196 -2.29 -4.46 -12.44
N GLY A 197 -1.95 -4.60 -11.15
CA GLY A 197 -1.33 -3.54 -10.37
C GLY A 197 -2.33 -2.47 -9.92
N PHE A 198 -1.81 -1.37 -9.37
CA PHE A 198 -2.64 -0.29 -8.81
C PHE A 198 -1.96 1.08 -8.90
N LEU A 199 -2.76 2.14 -8.75
CA LEU A 199 -2.31 3.52 -8.68
C LEU A 199 -2.78 4.15 -7.36
N LEU A 200 -1.91 4.94 -6.74
CA LEU A 200 -2.22 5.74 -5.57
C LEU A 200 -2.28 7.21 -5.98
N VAL A 201 -3.35 7.88 -5.58
CA VAL A 201 -3.64 9.26 -5.95
C VAL A 201 -4.11 10.01 -4.72
N ASP A 202 -3.76 11.29 -4.62
CA ASP A 202 -4.37 12.16 -3.62
C ASP A 202 -5.89 12.23 -3.86
N LEU A 203 -6.67 11.89 -2.83
CA LEU A 203 -8.13 11.79 -2.92
C LEU A 203 -8.77 13.12 -3.34
N ASN A 204 -8.31 14.24 -2.78
CA ASN A 204 -8.89 15.55 -3.07
C ASN A 204 -8.62 15.98 -4.51
N ASN A 205 -7.39 15.78 -4.99
CA ASN A 205 -7.02 16.05 -6.38
C ASN A 205 -7.81 15.16 -7.35
N LEU A 206 -7.97 13.87 -7.04
CA LEU A 206 -8.75 12.94 -7.85
C LEU A 206 -10.22 13.34 -7.90
N LEU A 207 -10.85 13.57 -6.75
CA LEU A 207 -12.27 13.95 -6.67
C LEU A 207 -12.53 15.30 -7.34
N ARG A 208 -11.62 16.28 -7.17
CA ARG A 208 -11.70 17.56 -7.88
C ARG A 208 -11.72 17.32 -9.39
N HIS A 209 -10.74 16.59 -9.92
CA HIS A 209 -10.65 16.36 -11.37
C HIS A 209 -11.84 15.57 -11.91
N LEU A 210 -12.28 14.53 -11.20
CA LEU A 210 -13.44 13.73 -11.60
C LEU A 210 -14.72 14.56 -11.61
N ASN A 211 -14.97 15.35 -10.58
CA ASN A 211 -16.24 16.06 -10.40
C ASN A 211 -16.33 17.38 -11.16
N ILE A 212 -15.21 17.94 -11.65
CA ILE A 212 -15.25 19.08 -12.57
C ILE A 212 -15.95 18.68 -13.88
N LEU A 213 -15.64 17.51 -14.44
CA LEU A 213 -16.10 17.11 -15.78
C LEU A 213 -17.52 16.53 -15.84
N SER A 214 -18.32 16.62 -14.77
CA SER A 214 -19.64 15.97 -14.73
C SER A 214 -20.69 16.81 -14.01
N SER A 215 -21.73 17.16 -14.75
CA SER A 215 -22.95 17.77 -14.23
C SER A 215 -24.00 16.78 -13.73
N THR A 216 -23.90 15.50 -14.10
CA THR A 216 -24.98 14.50 -13.85
C THR A 216 -24.76 13.61 -12.64
N SER A 217 -23.50 13.36 -12.25
CA SER A 217 -23.17 12.54 -11.07
C SER A 217 -21.91 13.01 -10.35
N THR A 218 -22.02 13.15 -9.03
CA THR A 218 -20.87 13.42 -8.16
C THR A 218 -20.24 12.11 -7.70
N VAL A 219 -18.97 11.91 -8.03
CA VAL A 219 -18.14 10.86 -7.45
C VAL A 219 -17.85 11.21 -6.00
N ARG A 220 -18.06 10.24 -5.10
CA ARG A 220 -17.80 10.37 -3.67
C ARG A 220 -16.87 9.24 -3.22
N PRO A 221 -16.14 9.42 -2.10
CA PRO A 221 -15.40 8.33 -1.48
C PRO A 221 -16.30 7.13 -1.21
N ASN A 222 -15.79 5.92 -1.47
CA ASN A 222 -16.49 4.66 -1.25
C ASN A 222 -16.06 3.95 0.05
N GLU A 223 -14.90 4.30 0.59
CA GLU A 223 -14.35 3.70 1.80
C GLU A 223 -13.69 4.77 2.68
N MET A 224 -13.70 4.55 3.99
CA MET A 224 -13.07 5.42 4.98
C MET A 224 -12.37 4.55 6.03
N PHE A 225 -11.11 4.87 6.29
CA PHE A 225 -10.34 4.29 7.39
C PHE A 225 -10.33 5.27 8.55
N VAL A 226 -10.71 4.80 9.72
CA VAL A 226 -10.77 5.61 10.95
C VAL A 226 -9.80 5.02 11.96
N ASP A 227 -8.89 5.84 12.47
CA ASP A 227 -8.02 5.48 13.58
C ASP A 227 -8.69 5.90 14.89
N GLU A 228 -8.52 5.08 15.92
CA GLU A 228 -9.21 5.21 17.20
C GLU A 228 -8.20 5.45 18.33
N ALA A 229 -8.55 6.36 19.24
CA ALA A 229 -7.75 6.57 20.44
C ALA A 229 -7.88 5.36 21.38
N PRO A 230 -6.82 5.00 22.13
CA PRO A 230 -6.87 3.87 23.05
C PRO A 230 -8.03 3.98 24.05
N GLY A 231 -8.88 2.96 24.15
CA GLY A 231 -10.04 2.92 25.04
C GLY A 231 -11.32 3.58 24.49
N ALA A 232 -11.31 4.08 23.26
CA ALA A 232 -12.46 4.70 22.60
C ALA A 232 -13.19 3.77 21.61
N GLU A 233 -12.75 2.52 21.47
CA GLU A 233 -13.11 1.60 20.38
C GLU A 233 -14.63 1.43 20.25
N GLU A 234 -15.30 1.03 21.35
CA GLU A 234 -16.75 0.85 21.38
C GLU A 234 -17.50 2.15 21.04
N SER A 235 -17.04 3.29 21.57
CA SER A 235 -17.70 4.57 21.33
C SER A 235 -17.58 5.02 19.88
N VAL A 236 -16.42 4.80 19.26
CA VAL A 236 -16.17 5.12 17.84
C VAL A 236 -17.00 4.20 16.97
N TYR A 237 -17.06 2.90 17.28
CA TYR A 237 -17.89 1.94 16.54
C TYR A 237 -19.37 2.31 16.56
N GLN A 238 -19.93 2.64 17.72
CA GLN A 238 -21.33 3.05 17.83
C GLN A 238 -21.63 4.34 17.04
N ILE A 239 -20.71 5.31 17.05
CA ILE A 239 -20.83 6.52 16.23
C ILE A 239 -20.77 6.17 14.74
N ALA A 240 -19.83 5.33 14.33
CA ALA A 240 -19.67 4.90 12.95
C ALA A 240 -20.91 4.17 12.43
N VAL A 241 -21.46 3.22 13.20
CA VAL A 241 -22.71 2.51 12.85
C VAL A 241 -23.89 3.47 12.72
N LYS A 242 -23.99 4.44 13.64
CA LYS A 242 -25.04 5.46 13.59
C LYS A 242 -24.92 6.37 12.36
N LEU A 243 -23.71 6.74 11.97
CA LEU A 243 -23.43 7.54 10.76
C LEU A 243 -23.65 6.74 9.47
N ALA A 244 -23.25 5.46 9.46
CA ALA A 244 -23.41 4.55 8.33
C ALA A 244 -24.89 4.27 8.03
N GLY A 245 -25.70 4.10 9.07
CA GLY A 245 -27.12 3.74 8.93
C GLY A 245 -27.27 2.44 8.12
N THR A 246 -28.10 2.47 7.07
CA THR A 246 -28.28 1.35 6.13
C THR A 246 -27.45 1.47 4.85
N ARG A 247 -26.60 2.50 4.75
CA ARG A 247 -25.92 2.88 3.50
C ARG A 247 -24.45 2.45 3.44
N ALA A 248 -23.87 2.05 4.56
CA ALA A 248 -22.49 1.60 4.65
C ALA A 248 -22.37 0.42 5.60
N ILE A 249 -21.29 -0.36 5.42
CA ILE A 249 -20.94 -1.47 6.29
C ILE A 249 -19.78 -0.98 7.17
N VAL A 250 -19.91 -1.17 8.48
CA VAL A 250 -18.85 -0.84 9.43
C VAL A 250 -18.12 -2.13 9.79
N HIS A 251 -16.81 -2.12 9.56
CA HIS A 251 -15.93 -3.22 9.89
C HIS A 251 -15.03 -2.82 11.05
N GLU A 252 -15.01 -3.63 12.10
CA GLU A 252 -14.07 -3.47 13.21
C GLU A 252 -12.81 -4.29 12.91
N ARG A 253 -11.65 -3.62 12.95
CA ARG A 253 -10.36 -4.25 12.62
C ARG A 253 -10.05 -5.39 13.59
N GLU A 254 -10.28 -5.18 14.88
CA GLU A 254 -9.95 -6.19 15.89
C GLU A 254 -10.85 -7.41 15.75
N ALA A 255 -12.16 -7.23 15.54
CA ALA A 255 -13.08 -8.35 15.27
C ALA A 255 -12.70 -9.14 14.00
N LEU A 256 -12.25 -8.46 12.94
CA LEU A 256 -11.74 -9.11 11.73
C LEU A 256 -10.47 -9.90 12.01
N ILE A 257 -9.48 -9.31 12.69
CA ILE A 257 -8.24 -10.00 13.08
C ILE A 257 -8.56 -11.18 14.01
N GLU A 258 -9.47 -10.99 14.95
CA GLU A 258 -9.89 -12.00 15.89
C GLU A 258 -10.58 -13.16 15.17
N SER A 259 -11.44 -12.91 14.19
CA SER A 259 -12.06 -13.95 13.36
C SER A 259 -11.04 -14.79 12.59
N VAL A 260 -9.91 -14.18 12.18
CA VAL A 260 -8.78 -14.88 11.53
C VAL A 260 -7.92 -15.63 12.56
N ARG A 261 -7.76 -15.11 13.78
CA ARG A 261 -6.97 -15.74 14.86
C ARG A 261 -7.71 -16.87 15.58
N LEU A 262 -9.03 -16.72 15.73
CA LEU A 262 -9.89 -17.62 16.50
C LEU A 262 -10.35 -18.83 15.73
N ASP A 263 -9.86 -19.12 14.52
CA ASP A 263 -10.05 -20.44 13.95
C ASP A 263 -9.33 -21.47 14.85
N PRO A 264 -10.04 -22.16 15.78
CA PRO A 264 -9.43 -22.88 16.89
C PRO A 264 -8.67 -24.10 16.40
N LEU A 265 -9.00 -24.55 15.18
CA LEU A 265 -8.35 -25.62 14.46
C LEU A 265 -6.94 -25.23 13.98
N ILE A 266 -6.69 -23.94 13.71
CA ILE A 266 -5.46 -23.45 13.08
C ILE A 266 -4.47 -22.86 14.10
N THR A 267 -4.90 -22.05 15.08
CA THR A 267 -3.92 -21.27 15.86
C THR A 267 -3.51 -21.92 17.18
N ALA A 268 -4.47 -22.54 17.90
CA ALA A 268 -4.20 -23.20 19.18
C ALA A 268 -3.58 -24.59 19.00
N GLY A 269 -4.09 -25.37 18.05
CA GLY A 269 -3.56 -26.71 17.74
C GLY A 269 -2.10 -26.68 17.29
N TRP A 270 -1.75 -25.76 16.38
CA TRP A 270 -0.40 -25.71 15.81
C TRP A 270 0.67 -25.27 16.81
N LYS A 271 0.38 -24.32 17.73
CA LYS A 271 1.34 -23.94 18.77
C LYS A 271 1.69 -25.11 19.69
N VAL A 272 0.68 -25.88 20.12
CA VAL A 272 0.90 -27.06 20.96
C VAL A 272 1.66 -28.14 20.18
N MET A 273 1.30 -28.36 18.92
CA MET A 273 2.00 -29.32 18.06
C MET A 273 3.46 -28.95 17.81
N VAL A 274 3.80 -27.66 17.65
CA VAL A 274 5.19 -27.20 17.51
C VAL A 274 6.00 -27.49 18.77
N ILE A 275 5.45 -27.20 19.95
CA ILE A 275 6.13 -27.49 21.24
C ILE A 275 6.31 -29.00 21.41
N LEU A 276 5.29 -29.80 21.09
CA LEU A 276 5.34 -31.26 21.18
C LEU A 276 6.37 -31.84 20.19
N ALA A 277 6.38 -31.38 18.94
CA ALA A 277 7.32 -31.81 17.91
C ALA A 277 8.77 -31.45 18.31
N ALA A 278 8.99 -30.26 18.88
CA ALA A 278 10.28 -29.87 19.43
C ALA A 278 10.70 -30.80 20.59
N GLY A 279 9.77 -31.14 21.49
CA GLY A 279 10.01 -32.08 22.59
C GLY A 279 10.36 -33.49 22.12
N ILE A 280 9.62 -34.02 21.13
CA ILE A 280 9.89 -35.33 20.53
C ILE A 280 11.24 -35.33 19.80
N SER A 281 11.56 -34.24 19.07
CA SER A 281 12.83 -34.09 18.37
C SER A 281 14.01 -34.03 19.36
N LEU A 282 13.86 -33.28 20.46
CA LEU A 282 14.84 -33.22 21.53
C LEU A 282 15.04 -34.62 22.16
N PHE A 283 13.95 -35.34 22.43
CA PHE A 283 14.01 -36.69 22.97
C PHE A 283 14.71 -37.67 22.03
N ALA A 284 14.38 -37.64 20.73
CA ALA A 284 15.02 -38.48 19.72
C ALA A 284 16.51 -38.17 19.58
N ALA A 285 16.89 -36.89 19.54
CA ALA A 285 18.29 -36.45 19.53
C ALA A 285 19.03 -36.91 20.80
N SER A 286 18.37 -36.85 21.97
CA SER A 286 18.92 -37.32 23.24
C SER A 286 19.21 -38.82 23.20
N MET A 287 18.25 -39.62 22.75
CA MET A 287 18.41 -41.06 22.62
C MET A 287 19.53 -41.42 21.66
N GLY A 288 19.55 -40.79 20.47
CA GLY A 288 20.61 -41.00 19.48
C GLY A 288 22.00 -40.68 20.03
N TYR A 289 22.14 -39.56 20.75
CA TYR A 289 23.40 -39.18 21.36
C TYR A 289 23.83 -40.11 22.50
N ILE A 290 22.90 -40.55 23.35
CA ILE A 290 23.19 -41.53 24.41
C ILE A 290 23.65 -42.86 23.80
N THR A 291 23.00 -43.35 22.75
CA THR A 291 23.41 -44.56 22.04
C THR A 291 24.81 -44.42 21.44
N TYR A 292 25.10 -43.29 20.80
CA TYR A 292 26.44 -42.98 20.30
C TYR A 292 27.49 -42.98 21.42
N LEU A 293 27.21 -42.28 22.54
CA LEU A 293 28.09 -42.22 23.70
C LEU A 293 28.34 -43.59 24.32
N LEU A 294 27.34 -44.45 24.39
CA LEU A 294 27.47 -45.82 24.88
C LEU A 294 28.37 -46.67 23.98
N ALA A 295 28.20 -46.56 22.67
CA ALA A 295 29.05 -47.24 21.70
C ALA A 295 30.51 -46.74 21.83
N PHE A 296 30.69 -45.42 21.88
CA PHE A 296 32.00 -44.79 22.07
C PHE A 296 32.66 -45.23 23.38
N ALA A 297 31.95 -45.16 24.51
CA ALA A 297 32.49 -45.58 25.82
C ALA A 297 32.93 -47.07 25.85
N SER A 298 32.35 -47.93 25.01
CA SER A 298 32.80 -49.32 24.89
C SER A 298 34.11 -49.46 24.10
N GLN A 299 34.28 -48.71 23.01
CA GLN A 299 35.50 -48.72 22.18
C GLN A 299 36.66 -47.99 22.87
N SER A 300 36.40 -46.83 23.45
CA SER A 300 37.44 -45.97 24.01
C SER A 300 38.02 -46.50 25.34
N ARG A 301 37.46 -47.56 25.93
CA ARG A 301 37.96 -48.18 27.17
C ARG A 301 39.42 -48.65 27.05
N ILE A 302 39.81 -49.17 25.90
CA ILE A 302 41.17 -49.68 25.66
C ILE A 302 42.17 -48.51 25.58
N GLU A 303 41.83 -47.46 24.83
CA GLU A 303 42.65 -46.25 24.68
C GLU A 303 42.83 -45.53 26.02
N MET A 304 41.75 -45.44 26.81
CA MET A 304 41.80 -44.84 28.14
C MET A 304 42.67 -45.63 29.12
N GLY A 305 42.68 -46.97 29.03
CA GLY A 305 43.58 -47.81 29.81
C GLY A 305 45.05 -47.57 29.48
N PHE A 306 45.37 -47.38 28.20
CA PHE A 306 46.72 -47.02 27.74
C PHE A 306 47.16 -45.63 28.22
N LEU A 307 46.27 -44.63 28.12
CA LEU A 307 46.53 -43.26 28.58
C LEU A 307 46.71 -43.19 30.11
N GLN A 308 45.95 -43.96 30.89
CA GLN A 308 46.17 -44.08 32.34
C GLN A 308 47.51 -44.74 32.67
N ALA A 309 47.92 -45.77 31.92
CA ALA A 309 49.23 -46.41 32.12
C ALA A 309 50.41 -45.46 31.82
N LEU A 310 50.21 -44.48 30.92
CA LEU A 310 51.15 -43.39 30.65
C LEU A 310 51.15 -42.28 31.72
N GLY A 311 50.29 -42.36 32.74
CA GLY A 311 50.28 -41.47 33.90
C GLY A 311 49.25 -40.34 33.86
N LEU A 312 48.29 -40.34 32.92
CA LEU A 312 47.21 -39.36 32.92
C LEU A 312 46.25 -39.57 34.10
N THR A 313 45.91 -38.47 34.77
CA THR A 313 44.94 -38.50 35.86
C THR A 313 43.51 -38.65 35.34
N THR A 314 42.62 -39.23 36.15
CA THR A 314 41.19 -39.39 35.82
C THR A 314 40.49 -38.06 35.50
N ARG A 315 40.95 -36.94 36.10
CA ARG A 315 40.48 -35.59 35.80
C ARG A 315 40.93 -35.08 34.43
N GLN A 316 42.18 -35.33 34.04
CA GLN A 316 42.69 -34.94 32.72
C GLN A 316 41.99 -35.72 31.61
N MET A 317 41.71 -37.00 31.84
CA MET A 317 40.96 -37.81 30.88
C MET A 317 39.51 -37.33 30.71
N GLY A 318 38.83 -36.98 31.81
CA GLY A 318 37.49 -36.40 31.74
C GLY A 318 37.44 -35.07 30.97
N TRP A 319 38.47 -34.22 31.12
CA TRP A 319 38.58 -32.97 30.36
C TRP A 319 38.82 -33.19 28.87
N LEU A 320 39.71 -34.13 28.52
CA LEU A 320 40.00 -34.48 27.12
C LEU A 320 38.73 -34.96 26.40
N LEU A 321 38.00 -35.89 27.02
CA LEU A 321 36.72 -36.40 26.50
C LEU A 321 35.66 -35.28 26.38
N SER A 322 35.59 -34.41 27.39
CA SER A 322 34.64 -33.29 27.36
C SER A 322 34.96 -32.32 26.22
N ALA A 323 36.24 -32.01 25.98
CA ALA A 323 36.67 -31.14 24.90
C ALA A 323 36.36 -31.75 23.52
N GLU A 324 36.64 -33.04 23.33
CA GLU A 324 36.34 -33.76 22.09
C GLU A 324 34.84 -33.71 21.76
N HIS A 325 33.98 -34.07 22.72
CA HIS A 325 32.55 -34.04 22.51
C HIS A 325 31.98 -32.61 22.39
N LEU A 326 32.60 -31.62 23.04
CA LEU A 326 32.20 -30.22 22.87
C LEU A 326 32.38 -29.77 21.41
N VAL A 327 33.44 -30.21 20.74
CA VAL A 327 33.64 -29.96 19.30
C VAL A 327 32.52 -30.59 18.48
N ILE A 328 32.17 -31.86 18.76
CA ILE A 328 31.08 -32.57 18.07
C ILE A 328 29.74 -31.84 18.26
N VAL A 329 29.43 -31.44 19.49
CA VAL A 329 28.19 -30.71 19.83
C VAL A 329 28.17 -29.33 19.14
N ALA A 330 29.29 -28.61 19.12
CA ALA A 330 29.39 -27.32 18.44
C ALA A 330 29.12 -27.44 16.94
N PHE A 331 29.76 -28.40 16.26
CA PHE A 331 29.49 -28.65 14.84
C PHE A 331 28.06 -29.11 14.59
N GLY A 332 27.52 -29.99 15.46
CA GLY A 332 26.13 -30.44 15.38
C GLY A 332 25.13 -29.29 15.50
N LEU A 333 25.36 -28.35 16.43
CA LEU A 333 24.54 -27.15 16.60
C LEU A 333 24.62 -26.23 15.38
N ILE A 334 25.83 -25.97 14.86
CA ILE A 334 26.02 -25.10 13.69
C ILE A 334 25.32 -25.70 12.46
N ILE A 335 25.61 -26.97 12.14
CA ILE A 335 25.05 -27.65 10.96
C ILE A 335 23.54 -27.82 11.11
N GLY A 336 23.07 -28.21 12.31
CA GLY A 336 21.64 -28.37 12.59
C GLY A 336 20.87 -27.05 12.46
N THR A 337 21.43 -25.95 12.97
CA THR A 337 20.81 -24.62 12.88
C THR A 337 20.77 -24.13 11.44
N ALA A 338 21.88 -24.27 10.69
CA ALA A 338 21.93 -23.91 9.28
C ALA A 338 20.92 -24.70 8.44
N THR A 339 20.85 -26.01 8.66
CA THR A 339 19.88 -26.89 7.99
C THR A 339 18.44 -26.54 8.37
N GLY A 340 18.20 -26.21 9.65
CA GLY A 340 16.89 -25.78 10.14
C GLY A 340 16.39 -24.50 9.48
N PHE A 341 17.26 -23.49 9.33
CA PHE A 341 16.93 -22.26 8.61
C PHE A 341 16.66 -22.51 7.13
N ALA A 342 17.53 -23.28 6.46
CA ALA A 342 17.34 -23.62 5.04
C ALA A 342 16.03 -24.37 4.80
N MET A 343 15.71 -25.36 5.65
CA MET A 343 14.48 -26.13 5.52
C MET A 343 13.23 -25.27 5.83
N SER A 344 13.35 -24.34 6.78
CA SER A 344 12.25 -23.42 7.13
C SER A 344 11.93 -22.48 5.97
N ASP A 345 12.94 -21.96 5.28
CA ASP A 345 12.77 -21.11 4.08
C ASP A 345 12.07 -21.87 2.94
N ILE A 346 12.54 -23.10 2.65
CA ILE A 346 11.95 -23.97 1.63
C ILE A 346 10.48 -24.29 1.95
N LEU A 347 10.16 -24.65 3.19
CA LEU A 347 8.80 -25.03 3.58
C LEU A 347 7.84 -23.83 3.57
N VAL A 348 8.27 -22.67 4.07
CA VAL A 348 7.43 -21.46 4.09
C VAL A 348 7.13 -20.98 2.67
N SER A 349 8.12 -20.97 1.78
CA SER A 349 7.92 -20.58 0.38
C SER A 349 6.92 -21.49 -0.35
N GLY A 350 6.88 -22.79 -0.02
CA GLY A 350 5.92 -23.75 -0.59
C GLY A 350 4.50 -23.65 -0.04
N MET A 351 4.31 -23.12 1.17
CA MET A 351 2.99 -22.92 1.78
C MET A 351 2.40 -21.53 1.50
N ALA A 352 3.21 -20.60 1.01
CA ALA A 352 2.83 -19.21 0.73
C ALA A 352 2.02 -19.06 -0.58
N VAL A 353 1.16 -20.02 -0.89
CA VAL A 353 0.46 -20.11 -2.17
C VAL A 353 -1.04 -20.29 -1.92
N THR A 354 -1.88 -19.48 -2.60
CA THR A 354 -3.34 -19.59 -2.57
C THR A 354 -3.82 -20.88 -3.24
N GLU A 355 -5.11 -21.22 -3.10
CA GLU A 355 -5.72 -22.37 -3.80
C GLU A 355 -5.56 -22.29 -5.34
N THR A 356 -5.31 -21.10 -5.88
CA THR A 356 -5.10 -20.83 -7.31
C THR A 356 -3.63 -20.81 -7.74
N GLY A 357 -2.67 -21.05 -6.83
CA GLY A 357 -1.25 -21.02 -7.18
C GLY A 357 -0.59 -19.63 -7.08
N ALA A 358 -1.30 -18.61 -6.61
CA ALA A 358 -0.78 -17.24 -6.50
C ALA A 358 -0.11 -17.00 -5.14
N PRO A 359 0.89 -16.12 -5.04
CA PRO A 359 1.50 -15.79 -3.75
C PRO A 359 0.46 -15.16 -2.79
N VAL A 360 0.47 -15.59 -1.53
CA VAL A 360 -0.38 -14.99 -0.49
C VAL A 360 0.10 -13.57 -0.16
N LEU A 361 -0.85 -12.64 -0.06
CA LEU A 361 -0.58 -11.25 0.30
C LEU A 361 -1.14 -10.93 1.70
N PRO A 362 -0.43 -10.15 2.52
CA PRO A 362 0.95 -9.69 2.33
C PRO A 362 1.97 -10.86 2.38
N PRO A 363 3.16 -10.71 1.76
CA PRO A 363 4.14 -11.79 1.70
C PRO A 363 4.58 -12.20 3.11
N PHE A 364 4.76 -13.50 3.32
CA PHE A 364 5.24 -14.02 4.59
C PHE A 364 6.67 -13.56 4.86
N VAL A 365 6.88 -13.00 6.05
CA VAL A 365 8.20 -12.72 6.59
C VAL A 365 8.55 -13.82 7.57
N LEU A 366 9.66 -14.51 7.32
CA LEU A 366 10.16 -15.52 8.25
C LEU A 366 10.64 -14.82 9.52
N THR A 367 9.90 -15.01 10.61
CA THR A 367 10.25 -14.48 11.93
C THR A 367 10.65 -15.62 12.84
N THR A 368 11.85 -15.53 13.42
CA THR A 368 12.35 -16.53 14.35
C THR A 368 12.05 -16.11 15.78
N ASN A 369 11.32 -16.95 16.51
CA ASN A 369 11.13 -16.75 17.93
C ASN A 369 12.38 -17.18 18.71
N TRP A 370 13.25 -16.22 18.99
CA TRP A 370 14.51 -16.44 19.72
C TRP A 370 14.32 -16.98 21.14
N SER A 371 13.21 -16.67 21.83
CA SER A 371 13.00 -17.17 23.19
C SER A 371 12.79 -18.68 23.20
N LEU A 372 12.01 -19.19 22.24
CA LEU A 372 11.81 -20.63 22.04
C LEU A 372 13.08 -21.31 21.56
N MET A 373 13.82 -20.70 20.63
CA MET A 373 15.11 -21.22 20.14
C MET A 373 16.14 -21.36 21.26
N VAL A 374 16.30 -20.33 22.10
CA VAL A 374 17.21 -20.36 23.25
C VAL A 374 16.79 -21.44 24.24
N ALA A 375 15.49 -21.60 24.52
CA ALA A 375 15.00 -22.65 25.41
C ALA A 375 15.36 -24.06 24.88
N ILE A 376 15.24 -24.29 23.57
CA ILE A 376 15.64 -25.56 22.94
C ILE A 376 17.15 -25.77 23.04
N TYR A 377 17.97 -24.76 22.73
CA TYR A 377 19.42 -24.88 22.85
C TYR A 377 19.88 -25.13 24.28
N LEU A 378 19.27 -24.47 25.27
CA LEU A 378 19.52 -24.74 26.68
C LEU A 378 19.12 -26.16 27.07
N GLY A 379 17.97 -26.64 26.59
CA GLY A 379 17.53 -28.03 26.79
C GLY A 379 18.52 -29.05 26.20
N MET A 380 18.99 -28.80 24.98
CA MET A 380 20.03 -29.63 24.33
C MET A 380 21.33 -29.61 25.12
N LEU A 381 21.82 -28.44 25.51
CA LEU A 381 23.08 -28.28 26.24
C LEU A 381 23.01 -28.92 27.63
N PHE A 382 21.87 -28.80 28.32
CA PHE A 382 21.61 -29.49 29.58
C PHE A 382 21.66 -31.02 29.40
N MET A 383 20.96 -31.54 28.39
CA MET A 383 20.95 -32.97 28.08
C MET A 383 22.34 -33.50 27.73
N PHE A 384 23.10 -32.79 26.88
CA PHE A 384 24.47 -33.15 26.55
C PHE A 384 25.38 -33.15 27.79
N SER A 385 25.23 -32.15 28.65
CA SER A 385 25.99 -32.06 29.91
C SER A 385 25.69 -33.22 30.84
N CYS A 386 24.42 -33.61 30.98
CA CYS A 386 24.02 -34.78 31.77
C CYS A 386 24.60 -36.08 31.20
N ALA A 387 24.56 -36.26 29.87
CA ALA A 387 25.07 -37.46 29.22
C ALA A 387 26.61 -37.56 29.35
N LEU A 388 27.33 -36.45 29.14
CA LEU A 388 28.77 -36.35 29.35
C LEU A 388 29.18 -36.64 30.79
N PHE A 389 28.46 -36.05 31.75
CA PHE A 389 28.69 -36.30 33.17
C PHE A 389 28.51 -37.79 33.53
N TRP A 390 27.48 -38.43 32.96
CA TRP A 390 27.20 -39.84 33.17
C TRP A 390 28.31 -40.75 32.63
N VAL A 391 28.78 -40.49 31.40
CA VAL A 391 29.90 -41.24 30.79
C VAL A 391 31.18 -41.03 31.57
N SER A 392 31.52 -39.78 31.89
CA SER A 392 32.70 -39.45 32.69
C SER A 392 32.72 -40.21 34.01
N ARG A 393 31.59 -40.27 34.73
CA ARG A 393 31.49 -41.09 35.95
C ARG A 393 31.63 -42.58 35.73
N THR A 394 31.08 -43.11 34.65
CA THR A 394 31.07 -44.56 34.38
C THR A 394 32.46 -45.04 33.97
N VAL A 395 33.19 -44.21 33.21
CA VAL A 395 34.57 -44.45 32.79
C VAL A 395 35.55 -44.36 33.98
N ILE A 396 35.35 -43.42 34.90
CA ILE A 396 36.22 -43.25 36.09
C ILE A 396 36.11 -44.44 37.07
N LYS A 397 35.04 -45.24 36.99
CA LYS A 397 34.80 -46.40 37.88
C LYS A 397 35.33 -47.74 37.35
N VAL A 398 36.08 -47.78 36.26
CA VAL A 398 36.62 -49.04 35.74
C VAL A 398 37.80 -49.49 36.60
N ASP A 399 37.61 -50.59 37.33
CA ASP A 399 38.62 -51.20 38.21
C ASP A 399 39.77 -51.77 37.37
N LEU A 400 40.99 -51.26 37.59
CA LEU A 400 42.22 -51.74 36.95
C LEU A 400 42.46 -53.25 37.13
N HIS A 401 41.79 -53.88 38.09
CA HIS A 401 41.93 -55.30 38.39
C HIS A 401 41.24 -56.22 37.37
N GLU A 402 40.17 -55.78 36.69
CA GLU A 402 39.48 -56.59 35.66
C GLU A 402 40.25 -56.64 34.33
N ILE A 403 40.94 -55.56 33.97
CA ILE A 403 41.64 -55.45 32.68
C ILE A 403 42.87 -56.38 32.62
N SER A 404 43.53 -56.65 33.76
CA SER A 404 44.66 -57.59 33.80
C SER A 404 44.28 -59.05 33.50
N LYS A 405 43.01 -59.43 33.68
CA LYS A 405 42.52 -60.80 33.44
C LYS A 405 42.05 -61.06 32.00
N MET A 406 41.85 -60.02 31.19
CA MET A 406 41.48 -60.17 29.76
C MET A 406 42.70 -60.29 28.84
N GLY A 407 43.92 -59.99 29.31
CA GLY A 407 45.15 -60.15 28.53
C GLY A 407 45.69 -61.58 28.46
N ASP A 408 45.03 -62.54 29.12
CA ASP A 408 45.48 -63.93 29.26
C ASP A 408 44.51 -64.95 28.62
N LYS A 409 43.78 -64.53 27.57
CA LYS A 409 42.94 -65.41 26.74
C LYS A 409 43.16 -65.21 25.25
#